data_AF-A0A9P0E1N7-F1
#
_entry.id   AF-A0A9P0E1N7-F1
#
_cell.length_a   1.000
_cell.length_b   1.000
_cell.length_c   1.000
_cell.angle_alpha   90.00
_cell.angle_beta   90.00
_cell.angle_gamma   90.00
#
_symmetry.space_group_name_H-M   'P 1'
#
loop_
_entity.id
_entity.type
_entity.pdbx_description
1 polymer ?
#
loop_
_entity_poly.entity_id
_entity_poly.type
_entity_poly.pdbx_seq_one_letter_code
_entity_poly.pdbx_strand_id
1 'polypeptide(L)'
;MWVFPEGTRKNTGEIHAFKKGAFHAAITAQLPILPVVFTRFYFLQSKECVLEQGRIIITVLPPMETCGLSLDDLPQLMTTTHTTMSHVFTTTSKELLEQLKEDRNSPLLHPSKSYLVDN
;
A
#
# COMPACT_ATOMS: atom_id res chain seq x y z
N MET A 1 16.27 -3.25 6.64
CA MET A 1 15.21 -4.03 7.31
C MET A 1 13.88 -3.65 6.67
N TRP A 2 13.02 -4.63 6.34
CA TRP A 2 11.66 -4.38 5.84
C TRP A 2 10.66 -4.84 6.88
N VAL A 3 9.65 -4.00 7.16
CA VAL A 3 8.62 -4.32 8.16
C VAL A 3 7.26 -3.91 7.63
N PHE A 4 6.28 -4.80 7.77
CA PHE A 4 4.87 -4.49 7.55
C PHE A 4 4.23 -4.22 8.91
N PRO A 5 4.05 -2.95 9.31
CA PRO A 5 3.62 -2.62 10.67
C PRO A 5 2.19 -3.09 11.00
N GLU A 6 1.37 -3.45 10.00
CA GLU A 6 0.05 -4.07 10.20
C GLU A 6 0.12 -5.52 10.74
N GLY A 7 1.24 -6.22 10.47
CA GLY A 7 1.51 -7.59 10.94
C GLY A 7 0.70 -8.70 10.27
N THR A 8 -0.24 -8.38 9.39
CA THR A 8 -1.02 -9.37 8.62
C THR A 8 -1.27 -8.87 7.20
N ARG A 9 -1.44 -9.80 6.26
CA ARG A 9 -1.84 -9.48 4.89
C ARG A 9 -3.37 -9.43 4.83
N LYS A 10 -3.93 -8.24 4.61
CA LYS A 10 -5.37 -8.04 4.43
C LYS A 10 -5.61 -7.17 3.20
N ASN A 11 -6.58 -7.56 2.39
CA ASN A 11 -6.99 -6.81 1.19
C ASN A 11 -8.42 -6.26 1.39
N THR A 12 -8.63 -5.45 2.42
CA THR A 12 -9.94 -4.88 2.75
C THR A 12 -10.17 -3.50 2.14
N GLY A 13 -9.18 -2.97 1.41
CA GLY A 13 -9.27 -1.66 0.80
C GLY A 13 -8.92 -0.49 1.72
N GLU A 14 -8.25 -0.74 2.84
CA GLU A 14 -7.69 0.26 3.76
C GLU A 14 -6.40 -0.28 4.42
N ILE A 15 -5.59 0.63 4.98
CA ILE A 15 -4.41 0.27 5.79
C ILE A 15 -4.84 0.08 7.24
N HIS A 16 -4.54 -1.09 7.81
CA HIS A 16 -4.96 -1.44 9.17
C HIS A 16 -4.09 -0.76 10.24
N ALA A 17 -4.53 -0.85 11.49
CA ALA A 17 -3.80 -0.30 12.61
C ALA A 17 -2.38 -0.90 12.72
N PHE A 18 -1.41 -0.01 12.94
CA PHE A 18 -0.01 -0.38 13.08
C PHE A 18 0.31 -0.94 14.47
N LYS A 19 1.28 -1.85 14.50
CA LYS A 19 1.91 -2.40 15.70
C LYS A 19 3.14 -1.57 16.06
N LYS A 20 3.37 -1.37 17.36
CA LYS A 20 4.42 -0.50 17.90
C LYS A 20 5.85 -0.98 17.64
N GLY A 21 6.06 -2.28 17.45
CA GLY A 21 7.41 -2.88 17.45
C GLY A 21 8.37 -2.29 16.42
N ALA A 22 7.89 -2.01 15.21
CA ALA A 22 8.70 -1.40 14.15
C ALA A 22 9.19 0.01 14.52
N PHE A 23 8.28 0.83 15.06
CA PHE A 23 8.55 2.21 15.48
C PHE A 23 9.47 2.25 16.70
N HIS A 24 9.27 1.32 17.63
CA HIS A 24 10.15 1.17 18.77
C HIS A 24 11.60 0.88 18.32
N ALA A 25 11.79 -0.07 17.41
CA ALA A 25 13.11 -0.41 16.88
C ALA A 25 13.76 0.78 16.16
N ALA A 26 12.99 1.53 15.36
CA ALA A 26 13.49 2.70 14.63
C ALA A 26 13.95 3.83 15.58
N ILE A 27 13.15 4.15 16.60
CA ILE A 27 13.51 5.16 17.62
C ILE A 27 14.72 4.69 18.43
N THR A 28 14.74 3.45 18.91
CA THR A 28 15.89 2.94 19.69
C THR A 28 17.19 2.95 18.89
N ALA A 29 17.12 2.65 17.59
CA ALA A 29 18.28 2.71 16.70
C ALA A 29 18.58 4.12 16.17
N GLN A 30 17.70 5.10 16.42
CA GLN A 30 17.77 6.45 15.85
C GLN A 30 17.92 6.43 14.32
N LEU A 31 17.21 5.51 13.66
CA LEU A 31 17.21 5.36 12.20
C LEU A 31 15.87 5.83 11.60
N PRO A 32 15.89 6.55 10.46
CA PRO A 32 14.68 7.04 9.83
C PRO A 32 13.80 5.89 9.31
N ILE A 33 12.49 6.11 9.31
CA ILE A 33 11.52 5.21 8.71
C ILE A 33 11.21 5.71 7.30
N LEU A 34 11.40 4.87 6.27
CA LEU A 34 11.02 5.21 4.89
C LEU A 34 9.66 4.55 4.55
N PRO A 35 8.55 5.30 4.49
CA PRO A 35 7.24 4.71 4.21
C PRO A 35 7.13 4.36 2.73
N VAL A 36 6.75 3.12 2.43
CA VAL A 36 6.47 2.63 1.07
C VAL A 36 5.04 2.15 1.01
N VAL A 37 4.26 2.70 0.08
CA VAL A 37 2.82 2.44 -0.06
C VAL A 37 2.56 1.75 -1.38
N PHE A 38 1.81 0.64 -1.30
CA PHE A 38 1.34 -0.11 -2.45
C PHE A 38 -0.16 0.13 -2.59
N THR A 39 -0.64 0.34 -3.81
CA THR A 39 -2.09 0.36 -4.06
C THR A 39 -2.73 -0.99 -3.73
N ARG A 40 -4.05 -0.99 -3.52
CA ARG A 40 -4.80 -2.22 -3.29
C ARG A 40 -4.58 -3.27 -4.39
N PHE A 41 -4.55 -4.54 -3.99
CA PHE A 41 -4.38 -5.68 -4.88
C PHE A 41 -5.74 -6.13 -5.42
N TYR A 42 -6.38 -5.32 -6.28
CA TYR A 42 -7.74 -5.59 -6.77
C TYR A 42 -7.87 -6.91 -7.58
N PHE A 43 -6.75 -7.43 -8.09
CA PHE A 43 -6.64 -8.64 -8.90
C PHE A 43 -6.27 -9.90 -8.10
N LEU A 44 -6.18 -9.78 -6.77
CA LEU A 44 -5.90 -10.89 -5.87
C LEU A 44 -7.14 -11.26 -5.06
N GLN A 45 -7.65 -12.47 -5.29
CA GLN A 45 -8.79 -13.06 -4.60
C GLN A 45 -8.29 -14.12 -3.62
N SER A 46 -7.96 -13.70 -2.40
CA SER A 46 -7.24 -14.56 -1.44
C SER A 46 -8.03 -15.76 -0.94
N LYS A 47 -9.37 -15.73 -0.94
CA LYS A 47 -10.18 -16.86 -0.48
C LYS A 47 -10.26 -17.96 -1.54
N GLU A 48 -10.31 -17.54 -2.79
CA GLU A 48 -10.42 -18.36 -3.98
C GLU A 48 -9.04 -18.81 -4.49
N CYS A 49 -7.95 -18.30 -3.91
CA CYS A 49 -6.57 -18.54 -4.33
C CYS A 49 -6.30 -18.17 -5.80
N VAL A 50 -7.01 -17.17 -6.31
CA VAL A 50 -6.88 -16.69 -7.69
C VAL A 50 -6.03 -15.42 -7.72
N LEU A 51 -5.08 -15.39 -8.66
CA LEU A 51 -4.25 -14.25 -8.98
C LEU A 51 -4.37 -13.96 -10.47
N GLU A 52 -4.88 -12.78 -10.81
CA GLU A 52 -4.99 -12.32 -12.19
C GLU A 52 -3.86 -11.35 -12.55
N GLN A 53 -3.72 -11.05 -13.85
CA GLN A 53 -2.85 -9.96 -14.29
C GLN A 53 -3.39 -8.63 -13.74
N GLY A 54 -2.52 -7.83 -13.16
CA GLY A 54 -2.90 -6.52 -12.65
C GLY A 54 -1.73 -5.55 -12.59
N ARG A 55 -2.08 -4.30 -12.30
CA ARG A 55 -1.14 -3.19 -12.11
C ARG A 55 -1.11 -2.78 -10.65
N ILE A 56 0.04 -2.35 -10.17
CA ILE A 56 0.23 -1.76 -8.84
C ILE A 56 0.99 -0.46 -9.03
N ILE A 57 0.60 0.59 -8.31
CA ILE A 57 1.41 1.78 -8.13
C ILE A 57 2.13 1.66 -6.79
N ILE A 58 3.45 1.86 -6.80
CA ILE A 58 4.29 1.89 -5.61
C ILE A 58 4.72 3.34 -5.40
N THR A 59 4.41 3.88 -4.23
CA THR A 59 4.78 5.23 -3.84
C THR A 59 5.77 5.18 -2.69
N VAL A 60 6.93 5.81 -2.85
CA VAL A 60 7.90 6.00 -1.78
C VAL A 60 7.73 7.41 -1.23
N LEU A 61 7.52 7.51 0.08
CA LEU A 61 7.30 8.78 0.76
C LEU A 61 8.62 9.33 1.33
N PRO A 62 8.69 10.62 1.68
CA PRO A 62 9.82 11.17 2.42
C PRO A 62 10.09 10.40 3.72
N PRO A 63 11.37 10.32 4.16
CA PRO A 63 11.72 9.67 5.41
C PRO A 63 11.07 10.39 6.61
N MET A 64 10.63 9.60 7.58
CA MET A 64 10.22 10.06 8.90
C MET A 64 11.43 9.96 9.82
N GLU A 65 12.04 11.10 10.13
CA GLU A 65 13.22 11.16 10.98
C GLU A 65 12.91 10.74 12.42
N THR A 66 13.83 9.99 13.02
CA THR A 66 13.71 9.52 14.41
C THR A 66 14.84 10.03 15.30
N CYS A 67 15.84 10.72 14.72
CA CYS A 67 16.95 11.30 15.46
C CYS A 67 16.42 12.32 16.48
N GLY A 68 16.79 12.16 17.73
CA GLY A 68 16.34 12.98 18.85
C GLY A 68 14.97 12.59 19.42
N LEU A 69 14.24 11.64 18.81
CA LEU A 69 12.98 11.16 19.36
C LEU A 69 13.18 10.18 20.51
N SER A 70 12.24 10.19 21.44
CA SER A 70 12.11 9.29 22.57
C SER A 70 10.93 8.32 22.38
N LEU A 71 10.78 7.35 23.28
CA LEU A 71 9.63 6.43 23.23
C LEU A 71 8.30 7.11 23.55
N ASP A 72 8.32 8.29 24.18
CA ASP A 72 7.13 9.10 24.43
C ASP A 72 6.57 9.70 23.12
N ASP A 73 7.42 9.88 22.11
CA ASP A 73 7.05 10.35 20.77
C ASP A 73 6.47 9.24 19.87
N LEU A 74 6.61 7.97 20.28
CA LEU A 74 6.21 6.80 19.48
C LEU A 74 4.74 6.85 19.03
N PRO A 75 3.74 7.17 19.89
CA PRO A 75 2.35 7.22 19.48
C PRO A 75 2.11 8.24 18.36
N GLN A 76 2.77 9.40 18.44
CA GLN A 76 2.65 10.45 17.44
C GLN A 76 3.31 10.03 16.12
N LEU A 77 4.56 9.55 16.17
CA LEU A 77 5.28 9.06 14.98
C LEU A 77 4.47 7.97 14.25
N MET A 78 3.93 7.00 14.98
CA MET A 78 3.12 5.92 14.42
C MET A 78 1.82 6.43 13.80
N THR A 79 1.12 7.36 14.47
CA THR A 79 -0.13 7.95 13.98
C THR A 79 0.12 8.76 12.70
N THR A 80 1.10 9.67 12.72
CA THR A 80 1.48 10.47 11.55
C THR A 80 1.87 9.60 10.37
N THR A 81 2.68 8.55 10.61
CA THR A 81 3.08 7.61 9.56
C THR A 81 1.86 6.88 8.99
N HIS A 82 0.98 6.35 9.84
CA HIS A 82 -0.23 5.65 9.40
C HIS A 82 -1.18 6.56 8.61
N THR A 83 -1.46 7.77 9.09
CA THR A 83 -2.33 8.73 8.41
C THR A 83 -1.77 9.12 7.04
N THR A 84 -0.47 9.41 6.97
CA THR A 84 0.19 9.78 5.71
C THR A 84 0.13 8.63 4.70
N MET A 85 0.48 7.42 5.13
CA MET A 85 0.42 6.22 4.28
C MET A 85 -1.02 5.92 3.83
N SER A 86 -2.00 6.04 4.72
CA SER A 86 -3.42 5.77 4.42
C SER A 86 -4.00 6.74 3.40
N HIS A 87 -3.62 8.02 3.50
CA HIS A 87 -4.01 9.04 2.53
C HIS A 87 -3.45 8.75 1.14
N VAL A 88 -2.15 8.44 1.05
CA VAL A 88 -1.50 8.07 -0.22
C VAL A 88 -2.10 6.79 -0.79
N PHE A 89 -2.33 5.77 0.05
CA PHE A 89 -2.94 4.52 -0.36
C PHE A 89 -4.32 4.74 -1.00
N THR A 90 -5.17 5.54 -0.36
CA THR A 90 -6.53 5.81 -0.83
C THR A 90 -6.50 6.55 -2.16
N THR A 91 -5.67 7.58 -2.26
CA THR A 91 -5.55 8.43 -3.44
C THR A 91 -5.01 7.65 -4.64
N THR A 92 -3.85 7.02 -4.49
CA THR A 92 -3.20 6.26 -5.57
C THR A 92 -3.99 5.01 -5.98
N SER A 93 -4.69 4.37 -5.04
CA SER A 93 -5.58 3.24 -5.38
C SER A 93 -6.78 3.70 -6.20
N LYS A 94 -7.34 4.88 -5.91
CA LYS A 94 -8.43 5.45 -6.68
C LYS A 94 -7.98 5.82 -8.09
N GLU A 95 -6.84 6.52 -8.20
CA GLU A 95 -6.24 6.91 -9.49
C GLU A 95 -5.97 5.69 -10.37
N LEU A 96 -5.39 4.63 -9.82
CA LEU A 96 -5.16 3.38 -10.54
C LEU A 96 -6.45 2.79 -11.09
N LEU A 97 -7.51 2.73 -10.28
CA LEU A 97 -8.80 2.19 -10.72
C LEU A 97 -9.49 3.06 -11.77
N GLU A 98 -9.29 4.38 -11.73
CA GLU A 98 -9.76 5.30 -12.78
C GLU A 98 -9.00 5.09 -14.09
N GLN A 99 -7.67 5.02 -14.03
CA GLN A 99 -6.83 4.72 -15.20
C GLN A 99 -7.21 3.38 -15.86
N LEU A 100 -7.47 2.34 -15.06
CA LEU A 100 -7.87 1.03 -15.59
C LEU A 100 -9.25 1.06 -16.28
N LYS A 101 -10.17 1.92 -15.82
CA LYS A 101 -11.48 2.10 -16.48
C LYS A 101 -11.32 2.84 -17.81
N GLU A 102 -10.46 3.85 -17.85
CA GLU A 102 -10.14 4.60 -19.06
C GLU A 102 -9.44 3.71 -20.10
N ASP A 103 -8.44 2.93 -19.69
CA ASP A 103 -7.74 1.98 -20.57
C ASP A 103 -8.69 0.94 -21.17
N ARG A 104 -9.63 0.42 -20.37
CA ARG A 104 -10.66 -0.52 -20.85
C ARG A 104 -11.60 0.11 -21.87
N ASN A 105 -11.91 1.40 -21.71
CA ASN A 105 -12.81 2.14 -22.58
C ASN A 105 -12.08 2.81 -23.76
N SER A 106 -10.76 2.62 -23.89
CA SER A 106 -9.95 3.21 -24.96
C SER A 106 -10.09 2.41 -26.27
N PRO A 107 -10.52 3.04 -27.37
CA PRO A 107 -10.67 2.36 -28.67
C PRO A 107 -9.34 1.93 -29.31
N LEU A 108 -8.19 2.36 -28.76
CA LEU A 108 -6.85 2.06 -29.30
C LEU A 108 -6.21 0.78 -28.72
N LEU A 109 -6.90 0.04 -27.85
CA LEU A 109 -6.46 -1.24 -27.31
C LEU A 109 -7.30 -2.43 -27.83
N HIS A 110 -7.40 -2.56 -29.14
CA HIS A 110 -7.65 -3.86 -29.79
C HIS A 110 -6.60 -4.08 -30.89
N PRO A 111 -5.70 -5.06 -30.72
CA PRO A 111 -5.94 -6.33 -31.41
C PRO A 111 -5.52 -7.60 -30.63
N SER A 112 -6.35 -8.65 -30.76
CA SER A 112 -6.08 -10.08 -30.59
C SER A 112 -5.40 -10.59 -29.29
N LYS A 113 -6.23 -10.95 -28.31
CA LYS A 113 -6.34 -12.35 -27.87
C LYS A 113 -7.70 -12.58 -27.24
N SER A 114 -8.34 -13.64 -27.73
CA SER A 114 -9.64 -14.16 -27.33
C SER A 114 -9.74 -14.36 -25.81
N TYR A 115 -10.39 -13.42 -25.14
CA TYR A 115 -11.16 -13.74 -23.94
C TYR A 115 -12.60 -14.00 -24.41
N LEU A 116 -12.79 -15.07 -25.18
CA LEU A 116 -14.09 -15.72 -25.28
C LEU A 116 -14.12 -16.79 -24.18
N VAL A 117 -15.01 -16.58 -23.20
CA VAL A 117 -16.27 -17.33 -23.00
C VAL A 117 -16.00 -18.81 -22.73
N ASP A 118 -16.33 -19.28 -21.52
CA ASP A 118 -17.36 -20.32 -21.34
C ASP A 118 -17.63 -20.61 -19.85
N ASN A 119 -18.92 -20.45 -19.52
CA ASN A 119 -19.72 -20.85 -18.34
C ASN A 119 -19.56 -20.10 -17.00
#